data_AF-A0A954SCW9-F1
#
_entry.id   AF-A0A954SCW9-F1
#
_cell.length_a   1.000
_cell.length_b   1.000
_cell.length_c   1.000
_cell.angle_alpha   90.00
_cell.angle_beta   90.00
_cell.angle_gamma   90.00
#
_symmetry.space_group_name_H-M   'P 1'
#
loop_
_entity.id
_entity.type
_entity.pdbx_description
1 polymer ?
#
loop_
_entity_poly.entity_id
_entity_poly.type
_entity_poly.pdbx_seq_one_letter_code
_entity_poly.pdbx_strand_id
1 'polypeptide(L)'
;MMTGILAGLALAAPKLVVLGYVLLVIPGLVLTCAPTVFVYLAATAGIRRLLPNSSSVTSTVAAFCIAIALGWIVVQPFRRSAIASYDANRLPDVIPQQPISLGGHVRLEMADRCDEPQCDYLCLAALDSPDVQSVTLMTAGKNGNAGQPQAEAYALMSAQDDPAAGIFPFEPGQIVREFPPLAKRFAGRNFIEAVQSVEANWALRLTQDERLRQVEPVAPDDADWIIRIENQSSGRTSRLRRLTITDAAGTVHYRQTYRTQAVPARTFYVGFDVHFGGGTISGASFHVGRQQLSEGERSVQPEKALLSAITFPVPRCDPEDLTRLREQVEQALNDPTATAVRLDLARCFLRLFYFNTKPQDHDL
;
A
#
# COMPACT_ATOMS: atom_id res chain seq x y z
N MET A 1 26.90 20.12 -34.24
CA MET A 1 26.28 19.06 -35.07
C MET A 1 26.31 17.71 -34.36
N MET A 2 27.47 17.23 -33.90
CA MET A 2 27.58 15.91 -33.21
C MET A 2 26.73 15.79 -31.93
N THR A 3 26.69 16.83 -31.08
CA THR A 3 25.88 16.83 -29.84
C THR A 3 24.38 16.71 -30.10
N GLY A 4 23.88 17.30 -31.19
CA GLY A 4 22.47 17.20 -31.58
C GLY A 4 22.10 15.84 -32.15
N ILE A 5 22.99 15.22 -32.93
CA ILE A 5 22.79 13.85 -33.42
C ILE A 5 22.77 12.87 -32.24
N LEU A 6 23.69 13.04 -31.28
CA LEU A 6 23.77 12.18 -30.10
C LEU A 6 22.54 12.33 -29.19
N ALA A 7 22.07 13.57 -28.97
CA ALA A 7 20.84 13.84 -28.22
C ALA A 7 19.61 13.26 -28.92
N GLY A 8 19.50 13.43 -30.24
CA GLY A 8 18.40 12.88 -31.03
C GLY A 8 18.36 11.35 -30.99
N LEU A 9 19.52 10.69 -31.13
CA LEU A 9 19.64 9.24 -31.01
C LEU A 9 19.27 8.75 -29.60
N ALA A 10 19.75 9.43 -28.55
CA ALA A 10 19.41 9.09 -27.18
C ALA A 10 17.89 9.17 -26.94
N LEU A 11 17.25 10.26 -27.36
CA LEU A 11 15.80 10.45 -27.19
C LEU A 11 14.95 9.49 -28.05
N ALA A 12 15.37 9.20 -29.28
CA ALA A 12 14.63 8.32 -30.19
C ALA A 12 14.77 6.84 -29.83
N ALA A 13 15.91 6.43 -29.27
CA ALA A 13 16.17 5.06 -28.84
C ALA A 13 16.71 5.00 -27.41
N PRO A 14 15.86 5.18 -26.37
CA PRO A 14 16.27 5.15 -24.97
C PRO A 14 16.98 3.85 -24.54
N LYS A 15 16.68 2.73 -25.20
CA LYS A 15 17.35 1.43 -24.96
C LYS A 15 18.85 1.48 -25.26
N LEU A 16 19.30 2.36 -26.16
CA LEU A 16 20.70 2.55 -26.52
C LEU A 16 21.51 3.10 -25.33
N VAL A 17 20.90 3.97 -24.51
CA VAL A 17 21.50 4.46 -23.26
C VAL A 17 21.76 3.30 -22.30
N VAL A 18 20.80 2.37 -22.19
CA VAL A 18 20.94 1.18 -21.33
C VAL A 18 22.02 0.25 -21.85
N LEU A 19 22.04 -0.03 -23.16
CA LEU A 19 23.10 -0.80 -23.80
C LEU A 19 24.47 -0.14 -23.57
N GLY A 20 24.53 1.19 -23.64
CA GLY A 20 25.69 1.99 -23.28
C GLY A 20 26.17 1.63 -21.88
N TYR A 21 25.33 1.77 -20.86
CA TYR A 21 25.69 1.42 -19.49
C TYR A 21 26.11 -0.04 -19.29
N VAL A 22 25.48 -0.98 -19.99
CA VAL A 22 25.78 -2.42 -19.89
C VAL A 22 27.12 -2.77 -20.54
N LEU A 23 27.43 -2.18 -21.71
CA LEU A 23 28.69 -2.44 -22.42
C LEU A 23 29.86 -1.65 -21.82
N LEU A 24 29.68 -0.35 -21.60
CA LEU A 24 30.67 0.56 -21.01
C LEU A 24 29.97 1.73 -20.29
N VAL A 25 30.23 1.87 -18.99
CA VAL A 25 29.63 2.92 -18.14
C VAL A 25 29.74 4.34 -18.74
N ILE A 26 30.87 4.67 -19.36
CA ILE A 26 31.16 6.02 -19.90
C ILE A 26 30.21 6.38 -21.08
N PRO A 27 30.11 5.59 -22.17
CA PRO A 27 29.10 5.80 -23.22
C PRO A 27 27.67 5.97 -22.71
N GLY A 28 27.23 5.17 -21.74
CA GLY A 28 25.90 5.31 -21.13
C GLY A 28 25.71 6.68 -20.46
N LEU A 29 26.73 7.15 -19.74
CA LEU A 29 26.71 8.45 -19.07
C LEU A 29 26.67 9.61 -20.08
N VAL A 30 27.47 9.54 -21.15
CA VAL A 30 27.47 10.55 -22.21
C VAL A 30 26.10 10.64 -22.89
N LEU A 31 25.49 9.49 -23.22
CA LEU A 31 24.17 9.45 -23.85
C LEU A 31 23.06 9.97 -22.92
N THR A 32 23.18 9.75 -21.62
CA THR A 32 22.24 10.28 -20.62
C THR A 32 22.33 11.80 -20.52
N CYS A 33 23.53 12.37 -20.54
CA CYS A 33 23.74 13.82 -20.44
C CYS A 33 23.51 14.57 -21.76
N ALA A 34 23.63 13.91 -22.91
CA ALA A 34 23.61 14.54 -24.22
C ALA A 34 22.36 15.41 -24.50
N PRO A 35 21.12 14.98 -24.18
CA PRO A 35 19.93 15.82 -24.37
C PRO A 35 20.00 17.13 -23.57
N THR A 36 20.42 17.04 -22.30
CA THR A 36 20.57 18.23 -21.43
C THR A 36 21.63 19.18 -21.99
N VAL A 37 22.81 18.66 -22.35
CA VAL A 37 23.91 19.46 -22.90
C VAL A 37 23.49 20.12 -24.22
N PHE A 38 22.80 19.39 -25.09
CA PHE A 38 22.30 19.94 -26.35
C PHE A 38 21.35 21.12 -26.14
N VAL A 39 20.39 21.02 -25.21
CA VAL A 39 19.46 22.11 -24.90
C VAL A 39 20.20 23.36 -24.43
N TYR A 40 21.15 23.23 -23.50
CA TYR A 40 21.93 24.37 -23.02
C TYR A 40 22.82 24.98 -24.12
N LEU A 41 23.45 24.16 -24.96
CA LEU A 41 24.27 24.65 -26.08
C LEU A 41 23.43 25.34 -27.17
N ALA A 42 22.25 24.80 -27.49
CA ALA A 42 21.33 25.40 -28.45
C ALA A 42 20.82 26.76 -27.94
N ALA A 43 20.41 26.82 -26.67
CA ALA A 43 20.01 28.07 -26.03
C ALA A 43 21.17 29.10 -26.03
N THR A 44 22.38 28.68 -25.65
CA THR A 44 23.58 29.53 -25.64
C THR A 44 23.87 30.09 -27.04
N ALA A 45 23.81 29.27 -28.08
CA ALA A 45 24.00 29.71 -29.45
C ALA A 45 22.93 30.72 -29.91
N GLY A 46 21.68 30.51 -29.51
CA GLY A 46 20.58 31.44 -29.76
C GLY A 46 20.79 32.80 -29.08
N ILE A 47 21.11 32.81 -27.78
CA ILE A 47 21.36 34.03 -27.00
C ILE A 47 22.57 34.79 -27.54
N ARG A 48 23.64 34.08 -27.92
CA ARG A 48 24.85 34.71 -28.47
C ARG A 48 24.56 35.54 -29.72
N ARG A 49 23.60 35.14 -30.56
CA ARG A 49 23.19 35.91 -31.75
C ARG A 49 22.50 37.24 -31.40
N LEU A 50 21.99 37.37 -30.18
CA LEU A 50 21.28 38.56 -29.70
C LEU A 50 22.20 39.50 -28.89
N LEU A 51 23.40 39.05 -28.51
CA LEU A 51 24.35 39.87 -27.75
C LEU A 51 25.12 40.82 -28.68
N PRO A 52 25.35 42.09 -28.27
CA PRO A 52 26.18 43.02 -29.02
C PRO A 52 27.61 42.46 -29.16
N ASN A 53 28.23 42.68 -30.32
CA ASN A 53 29.57 42.19 -30.68
C ASN A 53 30.66 42.63 -29.68
N SER A 54 30.81 41.85 -28.61
CA SER A 54 31.96 41.82 -27.71
C SER A 54 32.82 40.61 -28.04
N SER A 55 34.06 40.56 -27.54
CA SER A 55 35.03 39.52 -27.90
C SER A 55 34.42 38.10 -27.86
N SER A 56 34.82 37.25 -28.82
CA SER A 56 34.19 35.94 -29.08
C SER A 56 34.08 35.03 -27.83
N VAL A 57 35.05 35.15 -26.91
CA VAL A 57 35.09 34.35 -25.67
C VAL A 57 34.15 34.92 -24.60
N THR A 58 34.18 36.23 -24.36
CA THR A 58 33.35 36.87 -23.31
C THR A 58 31.86 36.76 -23.62
N SER A 59 31.46 36.95 -24.88
CA SER A 59 30.09 36.78 -25.34
C SER A 59 29.57 35.35 -25.19
N THR A 60 30.43 34.35 -25.38
CA THR A 60 30.05 32.92 -25.24
C THR A 60 29.84 32.55 -23.77
N VAL A 61 30.74 32.99 -22.89
CA VAL A 61 30.60 32.77 -21.43
C VAL A 61 29.34 33.47 -20.93
N ALA A 62 29.12 34.73 -21.32
CA ALA A 62 27.92 35.47 -20.96
C ALA A 62 26.63 34.78 -21.45
N ALA A 63 26.59 34.34 -22.72
CA ALA A 63 25.44 33.63 -23.27
C ALA A 63 25.16 32.30 -22.55
N PHE A 64 26.21 31.57 -22.13
CA PHE A 64 26.05 30.33 -21.37
C PHE A 64 25.51 30.59 -19.96
N CYS A 65 26.01 31.61 -19.27
CA CYS A 65 25.46 32.04 -17.98
C CYS A 65 23.99 32.45 -18.09
N ILE A 66 23.62 33.17 -19.15
CA ILE A 66 22.22 33.54 -19.43
C ILE A 66 21.38 32.29 -19.70
N ALA A 67 21.88 31.31 -20.46
CA ALA A 67 21.17 30.06 -20.71
C ALA A 67 20.88 29.28 -19.43
N ILE A 68 21.86 29.21 -18.51
CA ILE A 68 21.67 28.60 -17.18
C ILE A 68 20.64 29.39 -16.37
N ALA A 69 20.74 30.72 -16.34
CA ALA A 69 19.80 31.57 -15.63
C ALA A 69 18.37 31.42 -16.16
N LEU A 70 18.19 31.35 -17.48
CA LEU A 70 16.89 31.09 -18.10
C LEU A 70 16.36 29.69 -17.75
N GLY A 71 17.21 28.66 -17.80
CA GLY A 71 16.84 27.31 -17.39
C GLY A 71 16.39 27.23 -15.93
N TRP A 72 16.99 28.04 -15.05
CA TRP A 72 16.53 28.20 -13.67
C TRP A 72 15.19 28.95 -13.62
N ILE A 73 15.10 30.13 -14.22
CA ILE A 73 13.92 31.03 -14.18
C ILE A 73 12.66 30.32 -14.69
N VAL A 74 12.76 29.60 -15.81
CA VAL A 74 11.62 28.89 -16.42
C VAL A 74 11.05 27.82 -15.49
N VAL A 75 11.89 27.14 -14.70
CA VAL A 75 11.46 26.05 -13.83
C VAL A 75 10.88 26.54 -12.49
N GLN A 76 11.31 27.72 -12.01
CA GLN A 76 10.88 28.26 -10.71
C GLN A 76 9.36 28.37 -10.51
N PRO A 77 8.53 28.89 -11.44
CA PRO A 77 7.09 29.03 -11.19
C PRO A 77 6.41 27.67 -10.99
N PHE A 78 6.73 26.70 -11.86
CA PHE A 78 6.20 25.33 -11.74
C PHE A 78 6.67 24.66 -10.44
N ARG A 79 7.95 24.85 -10.09
CA ARG A 79 8.50 24.31 -8.84
C ARG A 79 7.82 24.90 -7.61
N ARG A 80 7.64 26.23 -7.56
CA ARG A 80 6.97 26.91 -6.45
C ARG A 80 5.53 26.47 -6.31
N SER A 81 4.79 26.37 -7.42
CA SER A 81 3.42 25.86 -7.40
C SER A 81 3.36 24.42 -6.88
N ALA A 82 4.25 23.54 -7.33
CA ALA A 82 4.28 22.15 -6.89
C ALA A 82 4.63 22.01 -5.39
N ILE A 83 5.53 22.84 -4.89
CA ILE A 83 5.87 22.91 -3.46
C ILE A 83 4.70 23.47 -2.65
N ALA A 84 4.05 24.53 -3.13
CA ALA A 84 2.87 25.08 -2.44
C ALA A 84 1.74 24.05 -2.36
N SER A 85 1.47 23.29 -3.41
CA SER A 85 0.53 22.16 -3.37
C SER A 85 1.01 21.00 -2.48
N TYR A 86 2.33 20.84 -2.33
CA TYR A 86 2.89 19.90 -1.37
C TYR A 86 2.58 20.34 0.06
N ASP A 87 2.91 21.58 0.41
CA ASP A 87 2.75 22.13 1.74
C ASP A 87 1.27 22.35 2.13
N ALA A 88 0.41 22.74 1.19
CA ALA A 88 -1.01 22.98 1.44
C ALA A 88 -1.77 21.70 1.87
N ASN A 89 -1.32 20.54 1.41
CA ASN A 89 -1.91 19.23 1.75
C ASN A 89 -1.19 18.55 2.91
N ARG A 90 -0.32 19.28 3.62
CA ARG A 90 0.40 18.77 4.77
C ARG A 90 -0.53 18.72 5.96
N LEU A 91 -0.67 17.53 6.54
CA LEU A 91 -1.43 17.31 7.76
C LEU A 91 -0.44 16.85 8.84
N PRO A 92 -0.49 17.43 10.05
CA PRO A 92 0.37 16.98 11.14
C PRO A 92 -0.04 15.57 11.56
N ASP A 93 0.97 14.75 11.85
CA ASP A 93 0.78 13.43 12.45
C ASP A 93 0.35 13.57 13.91
N VAL A 94 -0.49 12.64 14.36
CA VAL A 94 -1.04 12.57 15.72
C VAL A 94 -0.82 11.15 16.20
N ILE A 95 0.06 10.95 17.18
CA ILE A 95 0.36 9.62 17.72
C ILE A 95 -0.07 9.62 19.19
N PRO A 96 -1.07 8.81 19.57
CA PRO A 96 -1.52 8.72 20.94
C PRO A 96 -0.45 8.02 21.79
N GLN A 97 -0.42 8.33 23.08
CA GLN A 97 0.52 7.70 24.02
C GLN A 97 0.15 6.24 24.34
N GLN A 98 -1.12 5.89 24.19
CA GLN A 98 -1.68 4.57 24.45
C GLN A 98 -2.50 4.11 23.23
N PRO A 99 -2.63 2.79 23.01
CA PRO A 99 -3.51 2.26 21.98
C PRO A 99 -4.96 2.70 22.21
N ILE A 100 -5.68 2.92 21.11
CA ILE A 100 -7.07 3.38 21.10
C ILE A 100 -7.99 2.17 21.30
N SER A 101 -8.84 2.23 22.31
CA SER A 101 -9.94 1.28 22.47
C SER A 101 -11.09 1.67 21.56
N LEU A 102 -11.38 0.83 20.58
CA LEU A 102 -12.53 0.99 19.68
C LEU A 102 -13.80 0.48 20.38
N GLY A 103 -14.94 1.09 20.07
CA GLY A 103 -16.25 0.66 20.56
C GLY A 103 -17.37 1.10 19.63
N GLY A 104 -18.56 0.50 19.78
CA GLY A 104 -19.72 0.80 18.92
C GLY A 104 -19.51 0.34 17.47
N HIS A 105 -19.95 1.15 16.52
CA HIS A 105 -19.83 0.88 15.09
C HIS A 105 -18.55 1.45 14.50
N VAL A 106 -17.72 0.59 13.93
CA VAL A 106 -16.43 0.98 13.34
C VAL A 106 -16.52 0.91 11.82
N ARG A 107 -15.99 1.91 11.14
CA ARG A 107 -15.96 1.98 9.68
C ARG A 107 -14.52 2.01 9.18
N LEU A 108 -14.11 1.00 8.40
CA LEU A 108 -12.80 0.88 7.77
C LEU A 108 -12.90 1.28 6.29
N GLU A 109 -12.32 2.42 5.93
CA GLU A 109 -12.32 2.96 4.57
C GLU A 109 -10.98 2.71 3.90
N MET A 110 -10.98 1.86 2.87
CA MET A 110 -9.81 1.44 2.09
C MET A 110 -10.02 1.81 0.62
N ALA A 111 -10.07 3.10 0.34
CA ALA A 111 -10.42 3.65 -0.98
C ALA A 111 -9.45 3.24 -2.12
N ASP A 112 -8.27 2.73 -1.79
CA ASP A 112 -7.30 2.26 -2.79
C ASP A 112 -7.36 0.76 -3.06
N ARG A 113 -8.16 0.00 -2.29
CA ARG A 113 -8.38 -1.43 -2.55
C ARG A 113 -9.49 -1.60 -3.59
N CYS A 114 -9.22 -2.40 -4.61
CA CYS A 114 -10.17 -2.72 -5.69
C CYS A 114 -10.88 -4.07 -5.48
N ASP A 115 -10.49 -4.82 -4.44
CA ASP A 115 -11.09 -6.10 -4.12
C ASP A 115 -12.46 -5.90 -3.45
N GLU A 116 -13.30 -6.94 -3.53
CA GLU A 116 -14.59 -6.97 -2.84
C GLU A 116 -14.35 -6.91 -1.32
N PRO A 117 -15.16 -6.13 -0.57
CA PRO A 117 -14.97 -5.93 0.87
C PRO A 117 -15.30 -7.21 1.64
N GLN A 118 -14.28 -8.01 1.96
CA GLN A 118 -14.42 -9.23 2.77
C GLN A 118 -13.87 -9.00 4.18
N CYS A 119 -14.48 -9.63 5.19
CA CYS A 119 -13.98 -9.55 6.56
C CYS A 119 -12.63 -10.27 6.70
N ASP A 120 -11.56 -9.50 6.56
CA ASP A 120 -10.17 -9.93 6.67
C ASP A 120 -9.64 -9.82 8.11
N TYR A 121 -8.32 -10.01 8.27
CA TYR A 121 -7.65 -9.90 9.56
C TYR A 121 -7.76 -8.51 10.22
N LEU A 122 -7.95 -7.41 9.47
CA LEU A 122 -8.17 -6.07 10.04
C LEU A 122 -9.60 -5.92 10.53
N CYS A 123 -10.56 -6.41 9.75
CA CYS A 123 -11.96 -6.50 10.14
C CYS A 123 -12.10 -7.24 11.47
N LEU A 124 -11.47 -8.42 11.57
CA LEU A 124 -11.50 -9.23 12.79
C LEU A 124 -10.78 -8.58 13.97
N ALA A 125 -9.62 -7.95 13.77
CA ALA A 125 -8.93 -7.26 14.85
C ALA A 125 -9.78 -6.12 15.44
N ALA A 126 -10.53 -5.41 14.59
CA ALA A 126 -11.49 -4.40 15.05
C ALA A 126 -12.71 -5.05 15.73
N LEU A 127 -13.31 -6.10 15.15
CA LEU A 127 -14.47 -6.80 15.71
C LEU A 127 -14.17 -7.48 17.05
N ASP A 128 -12.95 -7.97 17.25
CA ASP A 128 -12.54 -8.66 18.48
C ASP A 128 -12.29 -7.68 19.64
N SER A 129 -12.34 -6.37 19.36
CA SER A 129 -12.34 -5.35 20.41
C SER A 129 -13.65 -5.45 21.20
N PRO A 130 -13.62 -5.55 22.54
CA PRO A 130 -14.76 -5.99 23.34
C PRO A 130 -16.01 -5.09 23.25
N ASP A 131 -15.83 -3.81 22.96
CA ASP A 131 -16.93 -2.84 22.89
C ASP A 131 -17.46 -2.63 21.46
N VAL A 132 -16.88 -3.30 20.44
CA VAL A 132 -17.26 -3.13 19.03
C VAL A 132 -18.46 -3.99 18.70
N GLN A 133 -19.48 -3.38 18.11
CA GLN A 133 -20.74 -4.02 17.74
C GLN A 133 -20.75 -4.49 16.28
N SER A 134 -20.20 -3.68 15.38
CA SER A 134 -20.06 -4.04 13.98
C SER A 134 -18.92 -3.29 13.32
N VAL A 135 -18.40 -3.86 12.24
CA VAL A 135 -17.35 -3.29 11.40
C VAL A 135 -17.85 -3.18 9.97
N THR A 136 -17.94 -1.96 9.45
CA THR A 136 -18.26 -1.68 8.05
C THR A 136 -16.97 -1.50 7.25
N LEU A 137 -16.75 -2.34 6.25
CA LEU A 137 -15.64 -2.23 5.31
C LEU A 137 -16.09 -1.49 4.06
N MET A 138 -15.25 -0.58 3.57
CA MET A 138 -15.54 0.17 2.36
C MET A 138 -14.35 0.18 1.41
N THR A 139 -14.56 -0.28 0.17
CA THR A 139 -13.54 -0.37 -0.88
C THR A 139 -14.00 0.36 -2.15
N ALA A 140 -13.06 0.70 -3.05
CA ALA A 140 -13.40 1.38 -4.30
C ALA A 140 -14.07 0.46 -5.36
N GLY A 141 -14.03 -0.87 -5.15
CA GLY A 141 -14.58 -1.86 -6.08
C GLY A 141 -13.73 -2.08 -7.34
N LYS A 142 -14.02 -3.18 -8.07
CA LYS A 142 -13.21 -3.66 -9.22
C LYS A 142 -13.11 -2.71 -10.41
N ASN A 143 -13.98 -1.70 -10.51
CA ASN A 143 -13.99 -0.75 -11.62
C ASN A 143 -13.36 0.57 -11.18
N GLY A 144 -12.02 0.57 -11.08
CA GLY A 144 -11.16 1.64 -10.58
C GLY A 144 -11.20 3.00 -11.30
N ASN A 145 -12.25 3.30 -12.07
CA ASN A 145 -12.59 4.63 -12.53
C ASN A 145 -14.13 4.75 -12.51
N ALA A 146 -14.68 5.35 -11.44
CA ALA A 146 -16.11 5.63 -11.22
C ALA A 146 -17.03 4.44 -10.86
N GLY A 147 -16.49 3.32 -10.35
CA GLY A 147 -17.31 2.34 -9.62
C GLY A 147 -17.92 2.98 -8.36
N GLN A 148 -19.19 2.67 -8.08
CA GLN A 148 -19.78 3.03 -6.78
C GLN A 148 -18.98 2.32 -5.68
N PRO A 149 -18.63 3.02 -4.59
CA PRO A 149 -17.98 2.38 -3.45
C PRO A 149 -18.78 1.17 -2.98
N GLN A 150 -18.10 0.06 -2.73
CA GLN A 150 -18.71 -1.14 -2.18
C GLN A 150 -18.55 -1.11 -0.67
N ALA A 151 -19.65 -1.36 0.04
CA ALA A 151 -19.67 -1.41 1.48
C ALA A 151 -20.32 -2.72 1.95
N GLU A 152 -19.63 -3.40 2.85
CA GLU A 152 -20.16 -4.58 3.55
C GLU A 152 -19.86 -4.44 5.04
N ALA A 153 -20.81 -4.81 5.89
CA ALA A 153 -20.60 -4.79 7.33
C ALA A 153 -20.73 -6.17 7.93
N TYR A 154 -20.00 -6.35 9.03
CA TYR A 154 -19.88 -7.60 9.72
C TYR A 154 -20.07 -7.40 11.21
N ALA A 155 -20.63 -8.39 11.90
CA ALA A 155 -20.79 -8.42 13.35
C ALA A 155 -20.52 -9.83 13.88
N LEU A 156 -20.01 -9.91 15.11
CA LEU A 156 -19.91 -11.16 15.87
C LEU A 156 -21.16 -11.28 16.74
N MET A 157 -21.91 -12.36 16.57
CA MET A 157 -23.12 -12.66 17.34
C MET A 157 -22.90 -13.94 18.15
N SER A 158 -23.58 -14.10 19.28
CA SER A 158 -23.51 -15.37 20.02
C SER A 158 -24.18 -16.49 19.23
N ALA A 159 -23.56 -17.68 19.23
CA ALA A 159 -24.16 -18.88 18.67
C ALA A 159 -25.47 -19.29 19.37
N GLN A 160 -25.70 -18.82 20.61
CA GLN A 160 -26.96 -19.04 21.33
C GLN A 160 -28.10 -18.20 20.74
N ASP A 161 -27.80 -16.97 20.34
CA ASP A 161 -28.76 -16.03 19.77
C ASP A 161 -29.03 -16.32 18.28
N ASP A 162 -28.01 -16.82 17.57
CA ASP A 162 -28.11 -17.23 16.17
C ASP A 162 -27.46 -18.62 15.96
N PRO A 163 -28.26 -19.70 15.95
CA PRO A 163 -27.73 -21.05 15.83
C PRO A 163 -27.33 -21.42 14.39
N ALA A 164 -27.72 -20.63 13.39
CA ALA A 164 -27.43 -20.96 11.99
C ALA A 164 -25.94 -20.80 11.65
N ALA A 165 -25.50 -21.43 10.57
CA ALA A 165 -24.10 -21.36 10.15
C ALA A 165 -23.72 -19.93 9.77
N GLY A 166 -22.61 -19.45 10.34
CA GLY A 166 -22.05 -18.12 10.07
C GLY A 166 -21.19 -18.10 8.81
N ILE A 167 -20.66 -16.92 8.49
CA ILE A 167 -19.68 -16.73 7.41
C ILE A 167 -18.28 -16.94 7.99
N PHE A 168 -17.32 -17.38 7.18
CA PHE A 168 -15.92 -17.45 7.60
C PHE A 168 -15.13 -16.25 7.07
N PRO A 169 -14.23 -15.68 7.88
CA PRO A 169 -13.40 -14.56 7.48
C PRO A 169 -12.38 -14.96 6.41
N PHE A 170 -11.87 -13.96 5.69
CA PHE A 170 -10.86 -14.12 4.65
C PHE A 170 -9.45 -14.01 5.25
N GLU A 171 -8.67 -15.10 5.18
CA GLU A 171 -7.26 -15.17 5.61
C GLU A 171 -6.97 -14.56 7.01
N PRO A 172 -7.70 -14.95 8.08
CA PRO A 172 -7.50 -14.38 9.41
C PRO A 172 -6.07 -14.55 9.93
N GLY A 173 -5.35 -15.58 9.47
CA GLY A 173 -3.96 -15.86 9.86
C GLY A 173 -2.96 -14.83 9.35
N GLN A 174 -3.33 -13.97 8.39
CA GLN A 174 -2.46 -12.89 7.89
C GLN A 174 -2.00 -11.94 9.02
N ILE A 175 -2.77 -11.83 10.11
CA ILE A 175 -2.39 -11.05 11.30
C ILE A 175 -1.02 -11.44 11.87
N VAL A 176 -0.59 -12.70 11.73
CA VAL A 176 0.73 -13.15 12.22
C VAL A 176 1.87 -12.43 11.48
N ARG A 177 1.68 -12.11 10.20
CA ARG A 177 2.64 -11.36 9.37
C ARG A 177 2.54 -9.86 9.61
N GLU A 178 1.31 -9.36 9.77
CA GLU A 178 1.04 -7.93 9.75
C GLU A 178 1.20 -7.30 11.13
N PHE A 179 0.88 -8.01 12.21
CA PHE A 179 1.05 -7.50 13.57
C PHE A 179 2.52 -7.64 14.01
N PRO A 180 3.25 -6.53 14.24
CA PRO A 180 4.70 -6.58 14.46
C PRO A 180 5.16 -7.47 15.62
N PRO A 181 4.46 -7.55 16.77
CA PRO A 181 4.83 -8.48 17.85
C PRO A 181 4.75 -9.95 17.44
N LEU A 182 3.72 -10.36 16.69
CA LEU A 182 3.59 -11.74 16.20
C LEU A 182 4.61 -12.05 15.11
N ALA A 183 4.82 -11.13 14.16
CA ALA A 183 5.78 -11.30 13.08
C ALA A 183 7.21 -11.48 13.61
N LYS A 184 7.55 -10.79 14.71
CA LYS A 184 8.84 -10.95 15.40
C LYS A 184 8.94 -12.29 16.14
N ARG A 185 7.84 -12.74 16.75
CA ARG A 185 7.79 -13.99 17.52
C ARG A 185 7.82 -15.24 16.64
N PHE A 186 7.10 -15.22 15.53
CA PHE A 186 6.90 -16.36 14.63
C PHE A 186 7.55 -16.11 13.26
N ALA A 187 8.88 -15.99 13.26
CA ALA A 187 9.67 -15.88 12.03
C ALA A 187 10.22 -17.25 11.58
N GLY A 188 10.42 -17.43 10.28
CA GLY A 188 11.04 -18.64 9.73
C GLY A 188 10.10 -19.84 9.72
N ARG A 189 10.57 -21.00 10.22
CA ARG A 189 9.88 -22.29 10.06
C ARG A 189 8.54 -22.38 10.79
N ASN A 190 8.35 -21.61 11.86
CA ASN A 190 7.14 -21.65 12.68
C ASN A 190 6.06 -20.67 12.19
N PHE A 191 6.34 -19.88 11.15
CA PHE A 191 5.41 -18.89 10.62
C PHE A 191 4.14 -19.54 10.07
N ILE A 192 4.29 -20.59 9.27
CA ILE A 192 3.15 -21.26 8.61
C ILE A 192 2.25 -21.92 9.65
N GLU A 193 2.83 -22.60 10.65
CA GLU A 193 2.06 -23.23 11.72
C GLU A 193 1.30 -22.19 12.56
N ALA A 194 1.93 -21.06 12.90
CA ALA A 194 1.26 -19.98 13.62
C ALA A 194 0.10 -19.36 12.83
N VAL A 195 0.27 -19.15 11.52
CA VAL A 195 -0.82 -18.71 10.63
C VAL A 195 -1.97 -19.71 10.72
N GLN A 196 -1.70 -21.00 10.48
CA GLN A 196 -2.72 -22.05 10.51
C GLN A 196 -3.42 -22.15 11.87
N SER A 197 -2.70 -22.03 12.98
CA SER A 197 -3.28 -22.01 14.33
C SER A 197 -4.28 -20.87 14.53
N VAL A 198 -3.98 -19.67 14.03
CA VAL A 198 -4.93 -18.54 14.12
C VAL A 198 -6.19 -18.82 13.30
N GLU A 199 -6.04 -19.37 12.09
CA GLU A 199 -7.21 -19.71 11.27
C GLU A 199 -8.05 -20.84 11.88
N ALA A 200 -7.39 -21.83 12.50
CA ALA A 200 -8.07 -22.90 13.22
C ALA A 200 -8.80 -22.40 14.47
N ASN A 201 -8.18 -21.50 15.22
CA ASN A 201 -8.78 -20.87 16.39
C ASN A 201 -10.08 -20.13 16.02
N TRP A 202 -10.05 -19.32 14.95
CA TRP A 202 -11.25 -18.65 14.44
C TRP A 202 -12.30 -19.65 13.96
N ALA A 203 -11.92 -20.72 13.27
CA ALA A 203 -12.88 -21.72 12.81
C ALA A 203 -13.60 -22.43 13.97
N LEU A 204 -12.86 -22.79 15.04
CA LEU A 204 -13.43 -23.38 16.25
C LEU A 204 -14.38 -22.39 16.95
N ARG A 205 -13.95 -21.15 17.15
CA ARG A 205 -14.76 -20.10 17.79
C ARG A 205 -16.07 -19.82 17.05
N LEU A 206 -16.02 -19.70 15.72
CA LEU A 206 -17.18 -19.40 14.87
C LEU A 206 -18.15 -20.58 14.68
N THR A 207 -17.78 -21.77 15.10
CA THR A 207 -18.64 -22.95 15.03
C THR A 207 -19.23 -23.32 16.39
N GLN A 208 -18.53 -22.97 17.47
CA GLN A 208 -18.93 -23.27 18.84
C GLN A 208 -19.68 -22.09 19.47
N ASP A 209 -19.00 -20.97 19.70
CA ASP A 209 -19.47 -19.92 20.61
C ASP A 209 -20.07 -18.70 19.90
N GLU A 210 -19.59 -18.39 18.70
CA GLU A 210 -19.95 -17.17 17.99
C GLU A 210 -20.32 -17.44 16.52
N ARG A 211 -20.94 -16.45 15.88
CA ARG A 211 -21.22 -16.42 14.44
C ARG A 211 -20.79 -15.08 13.87
N LEU A 212 -20.01 -15.12 12.81
CA LEU A 212 -19.74 -13.94 11.99
C LEU A 212 -20.89 -13.78 11.00
N ARG A 213 -21.56 -12.63 11.06
CA ARG A 213 -22.70 -12.31 10.20
C ARG A 213 -22.43 -11.07 9.39
N GLN A 214 -22.91 -11.10 8.15
CA GLN A 214 -23.05 -9.88 7.36
C GLN A 214 -24.28 -9.13 7.85
N VAL A 215 -24.10 -7.86 8.19
CA VAL A 215 -25.15 -6.96 8.68
C VAL A 215 -25.25 -5.74 7.76
N GLU A 216 -26.25 -4.89 8.00
CA GLU A 216 -26.43 -3.68 7.21
C GLU A 216 -25.23 -2.72 7.39
N PRO A 217 -24.64 -2.21 6.30
CA PRO A 217 -23.56 -1.24 6.37
C PRO A 217 -23.93 0.03 7.13
N VAL A 218 -23.09 0.42 8.09
CA VAL A 218 -23.29 1.65 8.86
C VAL A 218 -22.79 2.84 8.05
N ALA A 219 -23.64 3.87 7.95
CA ALA A 219 -23.31 5.11 7.26
C ALA A 219 -22.19 5.87 8.02
N PRO A 220 -21.42 6.74 7.35
CA PRO A 220 -20.35 7.49 7.99
C PRO A 220 -20.81 8.33 9.19
N ASP A 221 -22.02 8.90 9.12
CA ASP A 221 -22.56 9.78 10.15
C ASP A 221 -23.06 9.00 11.39
N ASP A 222 -23.30 7.70 11.23
CA ASP A 222 -23.76 6.80 12.29
C ASP A 222 -22.62 5.94 12.87
N ALA A 223 -21.40 6.08 12.34
CA ALA A 223 -20.23 5.33 12.80
C ALA A 223 -19.56 6.04 13.99
N ASP A 224 -19.34 5.31 15.09
CA ASP A 224 -18.62 5.81 16.26
C ASP A 224 -17.14 6.07 15.96
N TRP A 225 -16.57 5.27 15.05
CA TRP A 225 -15.19 5.39 14.61
C TRP A 225 -15.07 5.25 13.10
N ILE A 226 -14.25 6.11 12.49
CA ILE A 226 -13.88 6.02 11.10
C ILE A 226 -12.36 5.87 11.00
N ILE A 227 -11.93 4.77 10.40
CA ILE A 227 -10.54 4.41 10.17
C ILE A 227 -10.28 4.49 8.67
N ARG A 228 -9.48 5.45 8.24
CA ARG A 228 -9.13 5.66 6.83
C ARG A 228 -7.73 5.16 6.54
N ILE A 229 -7.63 4.23 5.60
CA ILE A 229 -6.38 3.69 5.08
C ILE A 229 -6.22 4.18 3.64
N GLU A 230 -5.28 5.09 3.43
CA GLU A 230 -4.89 5.60 2.12
C GLU A 230 -3.54 5.00 1.73
N ASN A 231 -3.46 4.41 0.54
CA ASN A 231 -2.26 3.89 -0.10
C ASN A 231 -2.24 4.29 -1.58
N GLN A 232 -2.40 5.58 -1.85
CA GLN A 232 -2.39 6.13 -3.19
C GLN A 232 -0.97 6.15 -3.76
N SER A 233 -0.84 5.74 -5.03
CA SER A 233 0.42 5.78 -5.75
C SER A 233 0.19 6.17 -7.21
N SER A 234 0.49 7.43 -7.57
CA SER A 234 0.42 7.88 -8.97
C SER A 234 1.75 7.58 -9.70
N GLY A 235 2.10 6.30 -9.79
CA GLY A 235 3.36 5.85 -10.37
C GLY A 235 4.58 6.52 -9.72
N ARG A 236 5.33 7.31 -10.50
CA ARG A 236 6.59 7.96 -10.06
C ARG A 236 6.42 9.39 -9.53
N THR A 237 5.25 9.99 -9.66
CA THR A 237 5.07 11.41 -9.36
C THR A 237 4.61 11.66 -7.94
N SER A 238 3.85 10.75 -7.35
CA SER A 238 3.43 10.87 -5.95
C SER A 238 3.14 9.53 -5.33
N ARG A 239 3.35 9.45 -4.02
CA ARG A 239 2.95 8.33 -3.19
C ARG A 239 2.43 8.89 -1.87
N LEU A 240 1.27 8.43 -1.44
CA LEU A 240 0.70 8.73 -0.13
C LEU A 240 0.39 7.40 0.55
N ARG A 241 0.89 7.25 1.76
CA ARG A 241 0.46 6.22 2.69
C ARG A 241 0.00 6.93 3.95
N ARG A 242 -1.26 6.77 4.31
CA ARG A 242 -1.80 7.41 5.50
C ARG A 242 -2.74 6.46 6.22
N LEU A 243 -2.60 6.43 7.53
CA LEU A 243 -3.62 5.92 8.43
C LEU A 243 -4.18 7.12 9.19
N THR A 244 -5.50 7.25 9.24
CA THR A 244 -6.20 8.22 10.09
C THR A 244 -7.31 7.51 10.85
N ILE A 245 -7.40 7.74 12.16
CA ILE A 245 -8.50 7.25 13.01
C ILE A 245 -9.21 8.47 13.59
N THR A 246 -10.49 8.58 13.33
CA THR A 246 -11.37 9.65 13.80
C THR A 246 -12.55 9.09 14.58
N ASP A 247 -13.00 9.81 15.60
CA ASP A 247 -14.25 9.52 16.30
C ASP A 247 -15.47 10.12 15.58
N ALA A 248 -16.67 9.84 16.09
CA ALA A 248 -17.95 10.37 15.60
C ALA A 248 -18.01 11.91 15.59
N ALA A 249 -17.28 12.59 16.48
CA ALA A 249 -17.20 14.04 16.53
C ALA A 249 -16.25 14.63 15.45
N GLY A 250 -15.56 13.77 14.70
CA GLY A 250 -14.56 14.14 13.71
C GLY A 250 -13.19 14.47 14.30
N THR A 251 -12.97 14.19 15.59
CA THR A 251 -11.69 14.38 16.27
C THR A 251 -10.71 13.32 15.81
N VAL A 252 -9.50 13.74 15.44
CA VAL A 252 -8.45 12.84 14.98
C VAL A 252 -7.64 12.33 16.17
N HIS A 253 -7.77 11.05 16.48
CA HIS A 253 -7.04 10.40 17.58
C HIS A 253 -5.73 9.78 17.15
N TYR A 254 -5.65 9.38 15.88
CA TYR A 254 -4.42 8.86 15.28
C TYR A 254 -4.27 9.38 13.85
N ARG A 255 -3.06 9.82 13.50
CA ARG A 255 -2.64 10.05 12.13
C ARG A 255 -1.16 9.74 11.97
N GLN A 256 -0.85 8.88 11.01
CA GLN A 256 0.52 8.67 10.57
C GLN A 256 0.59 8.74 9.05
N THR A 257 1.44 9.62 8.53
CA THR A 257 1.52 9.92 7.11
C THR A 257 2.94 9.69 6.60
N TYR A 258 3.06 8.96 5.50
CA TYR A 258 4.23 9.00 4.63
C TYR A 258 3.80 9.51 3.27
N ARG A 259 4.42 10.61 2.83
CA ARG A 259 4.11 11.20 1.54
C ARG A 259 5.38 11.48 0.79
N THR A 260 5.38 11.16 -0.50
CA THR A 260 6.38 11.62 -1.44
C THR A 260 5.73 12.28 -2.64
N GLN A 261 6.36 13.33 -3.14
CA GLN A 261 5.92 14.01 -4.36
C GLN A 261 7.14 14.45 -5.16
N ALA A 262 7.14 14.15 -6.45
CA ALA A 262 8.13 14.63 -7.39
C ALA A 262 7.77 16.07 -7.79
N VAL A 263 8.63 17.02 -7.44
CA VAL A 263 8.55 18.42 -7.88
C VAL A 263 9.58 18.67 -8.98
N PRO A 264 9.39 19.67 -9.86
CA PRO A 264 10.45 20.07 -10.80
C PRO A 264 11.77 20.35 -10.08
N ALA A 265 12.89 19.97 -10.69
CA ALA A 265 14.22 20.21 -10.14
C ALA A 265 14.54 21.71 -10.03
N ARG A 266 15.63 22.06 -9.34
CA ARG A 266 16.04 23.48 -9.19
C ARG A 266 16.48 24.11 -10.51
N THR A 267 17.04 23.30 -11.41
CA THR A 267 17.49 23.68 -12.76
C THR A 267 16.92 22.69 -13.77
N PHE A 268 16.77 23.15 -15.02
CA PHE A 268 16.35 22.27 -16.10
C PHE A 268 17.42 21.20 -16.39
N TYR A 269 17.01 19.95 -16.44
CA TYR A 269 17.78 18.87 -17.04
C TYR A 269 16.82 17.81 -17.56
N VAL A 270 17.32 16.91 -18.41
CA VAL A 270 16.61 15.71 -18.85
C VAL A 270 17.15 14.53 -18.06
N GLY A 271 16.30 13.94 -17.22
CA GLY A 271 16.57 12.72 -16.47
C GLY A 271 16.28 11.48 -17.30
N PHE A 272 16.86 10.35 -16.92
CA PHE A 272 16.70 9.06 -17.58
C PHE A 272 16.34 8.00 -16.55
N ASP A 273 15.31 7.21 -16.84
CA ASP A 273 14.89 6.12 -15.98
C ASP A 273 14.89 4.78 -16.72
N VAL A 274 15.25 3.72 -16.00
CA VAL A 274 15.18 2.33 -16.48
C VAL A 274 14.23 1.54 -15.59
N HIS A 275 13.38 0.72 -16.20
CA HIS A 275 12.53 -0.24 -15.51
C HIS A 275 13.11 -1.63 -15.74
N PHE A 276 13.35 -2.36 -14.65
CA PHE A 276 13.76 -3.76 -14.67
C PHE A 276 12.55 -4.60 -14.25
N GLY A 277 12.13 -5.55 -15.08
CA GLY A 277 11.04 -6.48 -14.80
C GLY A 277 11.43 -7.89 -15.23
N GLY A 278 11.29 -8.88 -14.34
CA GLY A 278 11.52 -10.30 -14.65
C GLY A 278 12.88 -10.61 -15.28
N GLY A 279 13.96 -9.96 -14.83
CA GLY A 279 15.31 -10.17 -15.39
C GLY A 279 15.59 -9.49 -16.74
N THR A 280 14.65 -8.71 -17.28
CA THR A 280 14.83 -7.93 -18.52
C THR A 280 14.53 -6.44 -18.31
N ILE A 281 15.03 -5.58 -19.21
CA ILE A 281 14.71 -4.15 -19.20
C ILE A 281 13.33 -3.99 -19.84
N SER A 282 12.30 -3.79 -19.01
CA SER A 282 10.91 -3.67 -19.44
C SER A 282 10.59 -2.31 -20.07
N GLY A 283 11.40 -1.28 -19.80
CA GLY A 283 11.26 0.02 -20.44
C GLY A 283 12.34 1.02 -20.04
N ALA A 284 12.69 1.93 -20.95
CA ALA A 284 13.61 3.05 -20.71
C ALA A 284 12.98 4.34 -21.26
N SER A 285 13.02 5.42 -20.47
CA SER A 285 12.42 6.69 -20.88
C SER A 285 13.16 7.89 -20.30
N PHE A 286 13.12 8.99 -21.04
CA PHE A 286 13.58 10.30 -20.58
C PHE A 286 12.43 11.09 -19.97
N HIS A 287 12.74 11.92 -18.98
CA HIS A 287 11.79 12.80 -18.31
C HIS A 287 12.44 14.14 -17.99
N VAL A 288 11.65 15.20 -17.79
CA VAL A 288 12.17 16.47 -17.27
C VAL A 288 12.60 16.26 -15.82
N GLY A 289 13.76 16.78 -15.45
CA GLY A 289 14.38 16.63 -14.14
C GLY A 289 13.44 16.96 -12.98
N ARG A 290 13.40 16.06 -12.00
CA ARG A 290 12.54 16.14 -10.82
C ARG A 290 13.36 15.97 -9.56
N GLN A 291 12.94 16.65 -8.50
CA GLN A 291 13.39 16.44 -7.13
C GLN A 291 12.26 15.76 -6.36
N GLN A 292 12.55 14.70 -5.62
CA GLN A 292 11.57 14.08 -4.75
C GLN A 292 11.57 14.79 -3.40
N LEU A 293 10.40 15.27 -2.98
CA LEU A 293 10.14 15.67 -1.61
C LEU A 293 9.51 14.50 -0.89
N SER A 294 9.91 14.30 0.37
CA SER A 294 9.40 13.23 1.21
C SER A 294 9.19 13.74 2.63
N GLU A 295 8.10 13.30 3.24
CA GLU A 295 7.79 13.56 4.64
C GLU A 295 7.26 12.27 5.29
N GLY A 296 7.56 12.13 6.58
CA GLY A 296 7.18 10.97 7.37
C GLY A 296 8.14 9.80 7.23
N GLU A 297 7.82 8.73 7.94
CA GLU A 297 8.65 7.53 7.97
C GLU A 297 8.39 6.63 6.75
N ARG A 298 9.44 6.31 5.98
CA ARG A 298 9.31 5.48 4.76
C ARG A 298 8.79 4.06 5.03
N SER A 299 9.00 3.55 6.25
CA SER A 299 8.54 2.25 6.72
C SER A 299 7.04 2.17 6.94
N VAL A 300 6.31 3.30 6.94
CA VAL A 300 4.88 3.31 7.25
C VAL A 300 4.14 2.33 6.35
N GLN A 301 3.53 1.35 7.01
CA GLN A 301 2.61 0.37 6.45
C GLN A 301 1.30 0.59 7.20
N PRO A 302 0.30 1.25 6.58
CA PRO A 302 -0.92 1.69 7.27
C PRO A 302 -1.64 0.56 8.03
N GLU A 303 -1.67 -0.64 7.47
CA GLU A 303 -2.32 -1.81 8.07
C GLU A 303 -1.61 -2.25 9.36
N LYS A 304 -0.27 -2.27 9.37
CA LYS A 304 0.52 -2.57 10.57
C LYS A 304 0.44 -1.47 11.61
N ALA A 305 0.41 -0.22 11.14
CA ALA A 305 0.24 0.93 12.00
C ALA A 305 -1.12 0.87 12.71
N LEU A 306 -2.17 0.43 12.01
CA LEU A 306 -3.51 0.26 12.57
C LEU A 306 -3.50 -0.77 13.69
N LEU A 307 -2.99 -1.97 13.43
CA LEU A 307 -2.87 -3.01 14.45
C LEU A 307 -1.97 -2.60 15.64
N SER A 308 -1.08 -1.62 15.47
CA SER A 308 -0.29 -1.10 16.57
C SER A 308 -0.97 0.07 17.31
N ALA A 309 -1.98 0.68 16.68
CA ALA A 309 -2.68 1.86 17.18
C ALA A 309 -3.95 1.52 17.96
N ILE A 310 -4.52 0.33 17.78
CA ILE A 310 -5.78 -0.08 18.43
C ILE A 310 -5.55 -1.18 19.48
N THR A 311 -6.42 -1.22 20.48
CA THR A 311 -6.47 -2.29 21.50
C THR A 311 -7.34 -3.43 20.99
N PHE A 312 -6.80 -4.63 20.90
CA PHE A 312 -7.56 -5.85 20.61
C PHE A 312 -6.92 -7.07 21.29
N PRO A 313 -7.67 -8.16 21.52
CA PRO A 313 -7.11 -9.42 22.01
C PRO A 313 -6.15 -10.02 20.97
N VAL A 314 -4.88 -10.19 21.35
CA VAL A 314 -3.90 -10.80 20.43
C VAL A 314 -4.29 -12.27 20.20
N PRO A 315 -4.48 -12.71 18.94
CA PRO A 315 -4.89 -14.08 18.64
C PRO A 315 -3.93 -15.12 19.20
N ARG A 316 -4.50 -16.24 19.65
CA ARG A 316 -3.73 -17.41 20.09
C ARG A 316 -3.12 -18.10 18.88
N CYS A 317 -1.83 -18.39 18.96
CA CYS A 317 -1.08 -19.14 17.95
C CYS A 317 -0.67 -20.49 18.53
N ASP A 318 -1.66 -21.26 19.02
CA ASP A 318 -1.43 -22.55 19.67
C ASP A 318 -1.58 -23.70 18.66
N PRO A 319 -0.57 -24.55 18.46
CA PRO A 319 -0.70 -25.74 17.62
C PRO A 319 -1.78 -26.73 18.09
N GLU A 320 -2.19 -26.70 19.37
CA GLU A 320 -3.29 -27.54 19.86
C GLU A 320 -4.61 -27.24 19.16
N ASP A 321 -4.86 -25.99 18.74
CA ASP A 321 -6.09 -25.61 18.05
C ASP A 321 -6.21 -26.32 16.69
N LEU A 322 -5.09 -26.65 16.03
CA LEU A 322 -5.10 -27.45 14.80
C LEU A 322 -5.50 -28.89 15.06
N THR A 323 -5.02 -29.47 16.17
CA THR A 323 -5.37 -30.83 16.58
C THR A 323 -6.84 -30.92 16.96
N ARG A 324 -7.35 -29.97 17.75
CA ARG A 324 -8.76 -29.90 18.13
C ARG A 324 -9.66 -29.69 16.92
N LEU A 325 -9.26 -28.83 15.97
CA LEU A 325 -9.99 -28.66 14.72
C LEU A 325 -10.07 -29.97 13.95
N ARG A 326 -8.95 -30.71 13.80
CA ARG A 326 -8.93 -32.03 13.15
C ARG A 326 -9.91 -33.01 13.81
N GLU A 327 -9.86 -33.14 15.13
CA GLU A 327 -10.73 -34.05 15.88
C GLU A 327 -12.22 -33.69 15.71
N GLN A 328 -12.55 -32.39 15.71
CA GLN A 328 -13.92 -31.92 15.49
C GLN A 328 -14.43 -32.22 14.07
N VAL A 329 -13.56 -32.10 13.05
CA VAL A 329 -13.86 -32.44 11.65
C VAL A 329 -14.12 -33.93 11.51
N GLU A 330 -13.24 -34.76 12.06
CA GLU A 330 -13.39 -36.22 12.02
C GLU A 330 -14.72 -36.65 12.66
N GLN A 331 -15.04 -36.09 13.82
CA GLN A 331 -16.31 -36.34 14.49
C GLN A 331 -17.51 -35.86 13.68
N ALA A 332 -17.41 -34.72 12.99
CA ALA A 332 -18.48 -34.19 12.17
C ALA A 332 -18.71 -35.03 10.90
N LEU A 333 -17.65 -35.54 10.27
CA LEU A 333 -17.74 -36.39 9.07
C LEU A 333 -18.25 -37.80 9.40
N ASN A 334 -17.90 -38.33 10.57
CA ASN A 334 -18.35 -39.64 11.03
C ASN A 334 -19.78 -39.64 11.63
N ASP A 335 -20.36 -38.47 11.87
CA ASP A 335 -21.71 -38.33 12.44
C ASP A 335 -22.75 -38.17 11.31
N PRO A 336 -23.61 -39.18 11.07
CA PRO A 336 -24.62 -39.11 10.01
C PRO A 336 -25.72 -38.07 10.28
N THR A 337 -25.76 -37.51 11.49
CA THR A 337 -26.70 -36.47 11.92
C THR A 337 -26.02 -35.12 12.12
N ALA A 338 -24.80 -34.94 11.62
CA ALA A 338 -24.06 -33.69 11.75
C ALA A 338 -24.85 -32.49 11.23
N THR A 339 -24.96 -31.47 12.07
CA THR A 339 -25.59 -30.19 11.71
C THR A 339 -24.80 -29.48 10.61
N ALA A 340 -25.46 -28.64 9.80
CA ALA A 340 -24.81 -27.84 8.76
C ALA A 340 -23.58 -27.05 9.27
N VAL A 341 -23.65 -26.48 10.48
CA VAL A 341 -22.53 -25.75 11.11
C VAL A 341 -21.28 -26.63 11.28
N ARG A 342 -21.46 -27.90 11.68
CA ARG A 342 -20.36 -28.86 11.86
C ARG A 342 -19.79 -29.34 10.53
N LEU A 343 -20.63 -29.43 9.49
CA LEU A 343 -20.17 -29.76 8.13
C LEU A 343 -19.41 -28.59 7.48
N ASP A 344 -19.78 -27.35 7.76
CA ASP A 344 -19.04 -26.17 7.29
C ASP A 344 -17.63 -26.08 7.92
N LEU A 345 -17.46 -26.56 9.16
CA LEU A 345 -16.16 -26.71 9.82
C LEU A 345 -15.24 -27.64 9.01
N ALA A 346 -15.75 -28.78 8.53
CA ALA A 346 -15.02 -29.70 7.67
C ALA A 346 -14.57 -29.04 6.35
N ARG A 347 -15.46 -28.25 5.74
CA ARG A 347 -15.12 -27.49 4.52
C ARG A 347 -14.00 -26.47 4.77
N CYS A 348 -14.03 -25.77 5.89
CA CYS A 348 -12.98 -24.83 6.28
C CYS A 348 -11.65 -25.55 6.56
N PHE A 349 -11.67 -26.65 7.30
CA PHE A 349 -10.47 -27.47 7.53
C PHE A 349 -9.83 -27.91 6.21
N LEU A 350 -10.61 -28.46 5.28
CA LEU A 350 -10.09 -28.87 3.98
C LEU A 350 -9.46 -27.69 3.20
N ARG A 351 -10.01 -26.48 3.34
CA ARG A 351 -9.42 -25.26 2.76
C ARG A 351 -8.07 -24.90 3.39
N LEU A 352 -7.91 -25.06 4.70
CA LEU A 352 -6.68 -24.73 5.46
C LEU A 352 -5.50 -25.67 5.13
N PHE A 353 -5.80 -26.93 4.78
CA PHE A 353 -4.79 -27.99 4.68
C PHE A 353 -4.38 -28.38 3.25
N TYR A 354 -4.68 -27.57 2.22
CA TYR A 354 -4.42 -27.93 0.81
C TYR A 354 -2.96 -28.33 0.44
N PHE A 355 -1.94 -28.10 1.30
CA PHE A 355 -0.54 -28.48 1.01
C PHE A 355 0.31 -28.99 2.19
N ASN A 356 -0.24 -29.24 3.38
CA ASN A 356 0.54 -29.75 4.51
C ASN A 356 -0.18 -30.93 5.18
N THR A 357 -0.62 -31.88 4.36
CA THR A 357 -1.24 -33.13 4.81
C THR A 357 -0.18 -33.99 5.48
N LYS A 358 -0.35 -34.26 6.77
CA LYS A 358 0.34 -35.36 7.46
C LYS A 358 -0.29 -36.69 6.99
N PRO A 359 0.40 -37.83 7.13
CA PRO A 359 -0.16 -39.14 6.76
C PRO A 359 -1.55 -39.42 7.36
N GLN A 360 -1.79 -38.91 8.57
CA GLN A 360 -3.07 -39.02 9.30
C GLN A 360 -4.22 -38.22 8.66
N ASP A 361 -3.92 -37.23 7.81
CA ASP A 361 -4.94 -36.41 7.12
C ASP A 361 -5.46 -37.10 5.85
N HIS A 362 -4.88 -38.25 5.44
CA HIS A 362 -5.34 -39.04 4.29
C HIS A 362 -6.40 -40.09 4.65
N ASP A 363 -6.55 -40.39 5.95
CA ASP A 363 -7.51 -41.37 6.46
C ASP A 363 -8.87 -40.74 6.83
N LEU A 364 -8.98 -39.41 6.74
CA LEU A 364 -10.20 -38.60 6.83
C LEU A 364 -10.88 -38.50 5.45
#